data_AF-A0A8G0Q7Q7-F1
#
_entry.id   AF-A0A8G0Q7Q7-F1
#
_cell.length_a   1.000
_cell.length_b   1.000
_cell.length_c   1.000
_cell.angle_alpha   90.00
_cell.angle_beta   90.00
_cell.angle_gamma   90.00
#
_symmetry.space_group_name_H-M   'P 1'
#
loop_
_entity.id
_entity.type
_entity.pdbx_description
1 polymer ?
#
loop_
_entity_poly.entity_id
_entity_poly.type
_entity_poly.pdbx_seq_one_letter_code
_entity_poly.pdbx_strand_id
1 'polypeptide(L)'
;YKKLEITISIKGVAIQEPRTHKILHQFPLYNISYCADEKGVKKFFTFIAKSDKSNDSASDTNGYNNANGNSNINSITKDEETHECFVFISNKLASDITLTIGQ
;
A
#
# COMPACT_ATOMS: atom_id res chain seq x y z
N TYR A 1 -17.44 -5.58 10.17
CA TYR A 1 -16.28 -4.71 9.87
C TYR A 1 -15.19 -4.96 10.89
N LYS A 2 -13.93 -5.15 10.47
CA LYS A 2 -12.78 -5.28 11.38
C LYS A 2 -12.36 -3.89 11.84
N LYS A 3 -12.21 -3.66 13.14
CA LYS A 3 -11.68 -2.40 13.67
C LYS A 3 -10.17 -2.36 13.44
N LEU A 4 -9.70 -1.27 12.85
CA LEU A 4 -8.29 -1.03 12.54
C LEU A 4 -7.88 0.32 13.10
N GLU A 5 -6.59 0.50 13.27
CA GLU A 5 -5.97 1.79 13.60
C GLU A 5 -5.14 2.25 12.40
N ILE A 6 -5.31 3.53 12.03
CA ILE A 6 -4.54 4.17 10.96
C ILE A 6 -3.61 5.21 11.58
N THR A 7 -2.33 5.16 11.20
CA THR A 7 -1.33 6.15 11.58
C THR A 7 -0.86 6.85 10.33
N ILE A 8 -0.89 8.19 10.34
CA ILE A 8 -0.44 9.04 9.23
C ILE A 8 0.71 9.89 9.73
N SER A 9 1.77 9.97 8.93
CA SER A 9 2.94 10.79 9.20
C SER A 9 3.56 11.27 7.88
N ILE A 10 4.50 12.21 7.97
CA ILE A 10 5.30 12.65 6.81
C ILE A 10 6.06 11.50 6.12
N LYS A 11 6.26 10.37 6.82
CA LYS A 11 6.93 9.19 6.26
C LYS A 11 5.97 8.31 5.48
N GLY A 12 4.68 8.28 5.84
CA GLY A 12 3.72 7.37 5.24
C GLY A 12 2.52 7.05 6.10
N VAL A 13 1.76 6.08 5.62
CA VAL A 13 0.51 5.57 6.19
C VAL A 13 0.71 4.14 6.65
N ALA A 14 0.35 3.84 7.89
CA ALA A 14 0.35 2.49 8.45
C ALA A 14 -1.05 2.10 8.91
N ILE A 15 -1.44 0.85 8.62
CA ILE A 15 -2.68 0.24 9.05
C ILE A 15 -2.32 -0.92 9.96
N GLN A 16 -2.83 -0.91 11.19
CA GLN A 16 -2.51 -1.91 12.19
C GLN A 16 -3.73 -2.41 12.95
N GLU A 17 -3.57 -3.58 13.56
CA GLU A 17 -4.55 -4.09 14.51
C GLU A 17 -4.48 -3.32 15.83
N PRO A 18 -5.60 -2.83 16.38
CA PRO A 18 -5.59 -1.93 17.54
C PRO A 18 -5.17 -2.61 18.85
N ARG A 19 -5.26 -3.94 18.94
CA ARG A 19 -4.92 -4.69 20.16
C ARG A 19 -3.52 -5.26 20.15
N THR A 20 -3.10 -5.82 19.01
CA THR A 20 -1.81 -6.51 18.87
C THR A 20 -0.72 -5.57 18.36
N HIS A 21 -1.11 -4.38 17.87
CA HIS A 21 -0.24 -3.46 17.13
C HIS A 21 0.46 -4.12 15.94
N LYS A 22 -0.09 -5.24 15.44
CA LYS A 22 0.43 -5.89 14.24
C LYS A 22 0.15 -4.99 13.05
N ILE A 23 1.21 -4.54 12.39
CA ILE A 23 1.14 -3.80 11.13
C ILE A 23 0.65 -4.77 10.04
N LEU A 24 -0.43 -4.39 9.38
CA LEU A 24 -1.03 -5.15 8.28
C LEU A 24 -0.59 -4.59 6.93
N HIS A 25 -0.56 -3.26 6.81
CA HIS A 25 -0.09 -2.56 5.62
C HIS A 25 0.71 -1.33 6.05
N GLN A 26 1.76 -1.04 5.31
CA GLN A 26 2.54 0.18 5.48
C GLN A 26 2.98 0.67 4.12
N PHE A 27 2.60 1.90 3.79
CA PHE A 27 2.92 2.54 2.54
C PHE A 27 3.71 3.82 2.80
N PRO A 28 4.84 4.04 2.14
CA PRO A 28 5.46 5.35 2.09
C PRO A 28 4.46 6.40 1.58
N LEU A 29 4.55 7.65 2.06
CA LEU A 29 3.55 8.67 1.71
C LEU A 29 3.50 8.93 0.20
N TYR A 30 4.66 8.88 -0.47
CA TYR A 30 4.78 9.06 -1.92
C TYR A 30 4.12 7.94 -2.75
N ASN A 31 3.85 6.77 -2.15
CA ASN A 31 3.11 5.69 -2.81
C ASN A 31 1.59 5.88 -2.71
N ILE A 32 1.09 6.82 -1.90
CA ILE A 32 -0.32 7.17 -1.86
C ILE A 32 -0.65 8.06 -3.07
N SER A 33 -1.19 7.44 -4.11
CA SER A 33 -1.53 8.10 -5.38
C SER A 33 -2.81 8.94 -5.33
N TYR A 34 -3.73 8.60 -4.42
CA TYR A 34 -5.01 9.28 -4.27
C TYR A 34 -5.55 9.08 -2.86
N CYS A 35 -6.19 10.09 -2.29
CA CYS A 35 -7.03 9.95 -1.11
C CYS A 35 -8.27 10.84 -1.22
N ALA A 36 -9.40 10.38 -0.70
CA ALA A 36 -10.65 11.11 -0.75
C ALA A 36 -11.61 10.67 0.35
N ASP A 37 -12.53 11.56 0.70
CA ASP A 37 -13.73 11.26 1.46
C ASP A 37 -14.99 11.37 0.59
N GLU A 38 -16.10 10.79 1.06
CA GLU A 38 -17.37 10.89 0.35
C GLU A 38 -18.05 12.25 0.62
N LYS A 39 -18.33 12.99 -0.46
CA LYS A 39 -19.01 14.29 -0.37
C LYS A 39 -20.39 14.13 0.25
N GLY A 40 -20.65 14.88 1.33
CA GLY A 40 -21.92 14.85 2.06
C GLY A 40 -22.02 13.73 3.10
N VAL A 41 -21.05 12.80 3.13
CA VAL A 41 -21.02 11.69 4.10
C VAL A 41 -19.61 11.57 4.69
N LYS A 42 -19.38 12.24 5.83
CA LYS A 42 -18.07 12.27 6.54
C LYS A 42 -17.62 10.93 7.15
N LYS A 43 -18.24 9.82 6.76
CA LYS A 43 -18.00 8.49 7.30
C LYS A 43 -16.97 7.73 6.47
N PHE A 44 -16.99 7.87 5.16
CA PHE A 44 -16.17 7.05 4.27
C PHE A 44 -14.88 7.78 3.90
N PHE A 45 -13.76 7.11 4.13
CA PHE A 45 -12.43 7.55 3.73
C PHE A 45 -11.83 6.47 2.83
N THR A 46 -11.19 6.88 1.73
CA THR A 46 -10.52 6.00 0.80
C THR A 46 -9.12 6.51 0.48
N PHE A 47 -8.19 5.59 0.24
CA PHE A 47 -6.93 5.91 -0.42
C PHE A 47 -6.53 4.81 -1.40
N ILE A 48 -5.74 5.21 -2.39
CA ILE A 48 -5.14 4.31 -3.39
C ILE A 48 -3.63 4.34 -3.23
N ALA A 49 -3.04 3.18 -2.94
CA ALA A 49 -1.61 3.02 -2.83
C ALA A 49 -1.03 2.27 -4.04
N LYS A 50 0.14 2.71 -4.49
CA LYS A 50 1.00 2.01 -5.44
C LYS A 50 1.67 0.85 -4.70
N SER A 51 1.53 -0.36 -5.25
CA SER A 51 2.19 -1.55 -4.75
C SER A 51 3.52 -1.71 -5.47
N ASP A 52 4.61 -1.53 -4.74
CA ASP A 52 5.93 -1.95 -5.21
C ASP A 52 6.00 -3.47 -5.06
N LYS A 53 5.42 -4.22 -6.01
CA LYS A 53 5.77 -5.63 -6.15
C LYS A 53 7.20 -5.73 -6.68
N SER A 54 8.20 -5.32 -5.90
CA SER A 54 9.49 -6.00 -5.99
C SER A 54 9.20 -7.44 -5.60
N ASN A 55 9.41 -8.38 -6.51
CA ASN A 55 9.26 -9.80 -6.25
C ASN A 55 9.95 -10.17 -4.94
N ASP A 56 9.20 -10.25 -3.83
CA ASP A 56 9.58 -11.02 -2.65
C ASP A 56 9.41 -12.50 -3.03
N SER A 57 10.23 -12.93 -3.98
CA SER A 57 10.74 -14.29 -3.99
C SER A 57 11.46 -14.44 -2.66
N ALA A 58 10.77 -15.03 -1.69
CA ALA A 58 11.40 -15.67 -0.55
C ALA A 58 12.49 -16.59 -1.11
N SER A 59 13.72 -16.10 -1.05
CA SER A 59 14.95 -16.82 -1.33
C SER A 59 15.15 -17.84 -0.21
N ASP A 60 14.39 -18.93 -0.25
CA ASP A 60 14.83 -20.18 0.33
C ASP A 60 15.78 -20.83 -0.68
N THR A 61 17.08 -20.70 -0.38
CA THR A 61 18.18 -21.28 -1.13
C THR A 61 18.09 -22.81 -1.06
N ASN A 62 17.96 -23.50 -2.20
CA ASN A 62 18.57 -24.81 -2.50
C ASN A 62 18.19 -25.31 -3.91
N GLY A 63 19.05 -25.05 -4.90
CA GLY A 63 18.90 -25.60 -6.25
C GLY A 63 20.22 -25.56 -7.01
N TYR A 64 20.74 -26.74 -7.33
CA TYR A 64 22.03 -26.99 -7.98
C TYR A 64 22.22 -26.18 -9.27
N ASN A 65 23.38 -25.52 -9.40
CA ASN A 65 23.84 -24.89 -10.62
C ASN A 65 24.13 -25.95 -11.70
N ASN A 66 23.49 -25.84 -12.86
CA ASN A 66 24.02 -26.38 -14.11
C ASN A 66 23.87 -25.32 -15.20
N ALA A 67 25.00 -24.98 -15.81
CA ALA A 67 25.12 -24.00 -16.88
C ALA A 67 24.40 -24.46 -18.16
N ASN A 68 23.90 -23.52 -18.96
CA ASN A 68 24.32 -23.30 -20.36
C ASN A 68 23.38 -22.32 -21.09
N GLY A 69 23.95 -21.35 -21.80
CA GLY A 69 23.45 -20.98 -23.12
C GLY A 69 22.57 -19.74 -23.28
N ASN A 70 23.25 -18.63 -23.61
CA ASN A 70 22.93 -17.70 -24.69
C ASN A 70 21.95 -16.53 -24.43
N SER A 71 22.52 -15.34 -24.54
CA SER A 71 21.94 -14.01 -24.53
C SER A 71 20.76 -13.84 -25.49
N ASN A 72 19.69 -13.17 -25.05
CA ASN A 72 19.08 -12.18 -25.93
C ASN A 72 18.48 -11.00 -25.18
N ILE A 73 18.81 -9.84 -25.71
CA ILE A 73 18.53 -8.47 -25.27
C ILE A 73 17.05 -8.13 -25.54
N ASN A 74 16.50 -7.24 -24.70
CA ASN A 74 15.16 -6.61 -24.73
C ASN A 74 14.00 -7.34 -24.02
N SER A 75 13.98 -7.24 -22.69
CA SER A 75 12.73 -7.21 -21.92
C SER A 75 12.55 -5.81 -21.32
N ILE A 76 12.21 -4.84 -22.17
CA ILE A 76 11.55 -3.60 -21.73
C ILE A 76 10.11 -4.01 -21.40
N THR A 77 9.93 -4.72 -20.27
CA THR A 77 8.61 -4.93 -19.70
C THR A 77 8.33 -3.70 -18.87
N LYS A 78 7.43 -2.86 -19.38
CA LYS A 78 6.82 -1.75 -18.67
C LYS A 78 6.22 -2.35 -17.39
N ASP A 79 6.85 -2.15 -16.25
CA ASP A 79 6.32 -2.64 -14.97
C ASP A 79 4.89 -2.09 -14.81
N GLU A 80 3.89 -2.96 -14.84
CA GLU A 80 2.51 -2.56 -14.62
C GLU A 80 2.36 -2.15 -13.15
N GLU A 81 2.43 -0.85 -12.91
CA GLU A 81 2.27 -0.25 -11.59
C GLU A 81 0.90 -0.64 -11.01
N THR A 82 0.89 -1.62 -10.11
CA THR A 82 -0.34 -2.15 -9.50
C THR A 82 -0.83 -1.19 -8.42
N HIS A 83 -2.11 -0.83 -8.47
CA HIS A 83 -2.74 0.07 -7.51
C HIS A 83 -3.75 -0.67 -6.64
N GLU A 84 -3.70 -0.48 -5.33
CA GLU A 84 -4.62 -1.06 -4.35
C GLU A 84 -5.49 0.03 -3.71
N CYS A 85 -6.81 -0.18 -3.71
CA CYS A 85 -7.79 0.76 -3.15
C CYS A 85 -8.28 0.27 -1.78
N PHE A 86 -8.09 1.09 -0.74
CA PHE A 86 -8.50 0.80 0.62
C PHE A 86 -9.66 1.69 1.04
N VAL A 87 -10.77 1.09 1.47
CA VAL A 87 -11.98 1.82 1.90
C VAL A 87 -12.23 1.61 3.38
N PHE A 88 -12.37 2.71 4.11
CA PHE A 88 -12.56 2.75 5.55
C PHE A 88 -13.87 3.42 5.93
N ILE A 89 -14.43 2.93 7.02
CA ILE A 89 -15.55 3.55 7.71
C ILE A 89 -15.01 4.17 9.00
N SER A 90 -15.05 5.49 9.10
CA SER A 90 -14.61 6.28 10.25
C SER A 90 -15.79 6.83 11.04
N ASN A 91 -15.54 7.25 12.29
CA ASN A 91 -16.53 7.92 13.13
C ASN A 91 -16.57 9.42 12.84
N LYS A 92 -17.03 9.79 11.63
CA LYS A 92 -17.13 11.19 11.16
C LYS A 92 -15.79 11.93 11.00
N LEU A 93 -14.68 11.20 10.87
CA LEU A 93 -13.32 11.75 10.75
C LEU A 93 -12.79 11.74 9.31
N ALA A 94 -13.58 11.29 8.33
CA ALA A 94 -13.06 11.06 6.98
C ALA A 94 -12.42 12.32 6.36
N SER A 95 -13.06 13.48 6.52
CA SER A 95 -12.56 14.75 6.02
C SER A 95 -11.24 15.17 6.66
N ASP A 96 -11.12 15.00 7.99
CA ASP A 96 -9.90 15.34 8.72
C ASP A 96 -8.74 14.41 8.33
N ILE A 97 -9.03 13.13 8.09
CA ILE A 97 -8.05 12.15 7.61
C ILE A 97 -7.55 12.54 6.21
N THR A 98 -8.46 12.83 5.28
CA THR A 98 -8.08 13.28 3.92
C THR A 98 -7.23 14.55 3.97
N LEU A 99 -7.60 15.52 4.81
CA LEU A 99 -6.84 16.77 4.97
C LEU A 99 -5.45 16.50 5.56
N THR A 100 -5.33 15.61 6.54
CA THR A 100 -4.04 15.26 7.17
C THR A 100 -3.08 14.61 6.18
N ILE A 101 -3.57 13.84 5.21
CA ILE A 101 -2.73 13.23 4.17
C ILE A 101 -2.28 14.26 3.13
N GLY A 102 -3.11 15.28 2.85
CA GLY A 102 -2.82 16.31 1.86
C GLY A 102 -1.93 17.46 2.36
N GLN A 103 -1.60 17.50 3.65
CA GLN A 103 -0.74 18.52 4.29
C GLN A 103 0.71 18.05 4.38
#